data_AF-A0A967L7F2-F1
#
_entry.id   AF-A0A967L7F2-F1
#
_cell.length_a   1.000
_cell.length_b   1.000
_cell.length_c   1.000
_cell.angle_alpha   90.00
_cell.angle_beta   90.00
_cell.angle_gamma   90.00
#
_symmetry.space_group_name_H-M   'P 1'
#
loop_
_entity.id
_entity.type
_entity.pdbx_description
1 polymer ?
#
loop_
_entity_poly.entity_id
_entity_poly.type
_entity_poly.pdbx_seq_one_letter_code
_entity_poly.pdbx_strand_id
1 'polypeptide(L)'
;GAWSPVFSAKIGIRDVTEPVRRQICLVDVHRQDTAPGVDWDEMGMIVEPSDLYYHPEAGHILAGYSIPEEAPGFDFEYDGREYFEEYVWPRLAHRASTFERCGHVRGWSGLYAVTPDCSGIA
;
A
#
# COMPACT_ATOMS: atom_id res chain seq x y z
N GLY A 1 7.97 -0.39 -16.83
CA GLY A 1 7.52 0.52 -15.74
C GLY A 1 6.31 1.32 -16.20
N ALA A 2 5.69 2.13 -15.34
CA ALA A 2 4.40 2.79 -15.61
C ALA A 2 4.36 3.65 -16.89
N TRP A 3 5.50 4.21 -17.30
CA TRP A 3 5.64 4.98 -18.55
C TRP A 3 5.91 4.13 -19.81
N SER A 4 6.08 2.81 -19.67
CA SER A 4 6.44 1.91 -20.78
C SER A 4 5.52 2.07 -22.00
N PRO A 5 4.18 2.13 -21.85
CA PRO A 5 3.30 2.31 -23.01
C PRO A 5 3.54 3.61 -23.79
N VAL A 6 3.89 4.69 -23.09
CA VAL A 6 4.16 6.00 -23.72
C VAL A 6 5.41 5.93 -24.62
N PHE A 7 6.44 5.19 -24.20
CA PHE A 7 7.66 5.04 -24.99
C PHE A 7 7.52 3.98 -26.08
N SER A 8 6.92 2.83 -25.77
CA SER A 8 6.66 1.75 -26.73
C SER A 8 5.84 2.24 -27.94
N ALA A 9 4.83 3.09 -27.69
CA ALA A 9 4.04 3.69 -28.75
C ALA A 9 4.88 4.52 -29.74
N LYS A 10 5.96 5.18 -29.29
CA LYS A 10 6.83 6.00 -30.15
C LYS A 10 7.62 5.17 -31.17
N ILE A 11 7.79 3.88 -30.91
CA ILE A 11 8.47 2.94 -31.81
C ILE A 11 7.50 1.91 -32.43
N GLY A 12 6.19 2.15 -32.34
CA GLY A 12 5.16 1.31 -32.95
C GLY A 12 4.90 -0.02 -32.23
N ILE A 13 5.36 -0.17 -30.98
CA ILE A 13 5.11 -1.37 -30.17
C ILE A 13 3.86 -1.15 -29.32
N ARG A 14 2.93 -2.11 -29.37
CA ARG A 14 1.77 -2.14 -28.47
C ARG A 14 2.18 -2.75 -27.13
N ASP A 15 2.08 -1.96 -26.08
CA ASP A 15 2.27 -2.36 -24.69
C ASP A 15 0.90 -2.48 -24.01
N VAL A 16 0.68 -3.54 -23.23
CA VAL A 16 -0.56 -3.78 -22.49
C VAL A 16 -0.48 -3.34 -21.03
N THR A 17 0.66 -2.77 -20.63
CA THR A 17 0.85 -2.22 -19.29
C THR A 17 -0.04 -1.00 -19.08
N GLU A 18 -0.64 -0.92 -17.91
CA GLU A 18 -1.38 0.25 -17.44
C GLU A 18 -0.66 0.86 -16.23
N PRO A 19 -0.49 2.20 -16.18
CA PRO A 19 -0.06 2.87 -14.97
C PRO A 19 -1.21 2.85 -13.97
N VAL A 20 -1.00 2.32 -12.77
CA VAL A 20 -2.03 2.31 -11.72
C VAL A 20 -1.44 2.86 -10.44
N ARG A 21 -2.17 3.76 -9.79
CA ARG A 21 -1.77 4.34 -8.52
C ARG A 21 -1.80 3.30 -7.40
N ARG A 22 -0.81 3.34 -6.53
CA ARG A 22 -0.75 2.54 -5.29
C ARG A 22 -0.39 3.47 -4.16
N GLN A 23 -1.07 3.31 -3.05
CA GLN A 23 -0.94 4.17 -1.88
C GLN A 23 -0.41 3.34 -0.72
N ILE A 24 0.40 3.98 0.13
CA ILE A 24 0.85 3.43 1.40
C ILE A 24 0.89 4.54 2.45
N CYS A 25 0.77 4.13 3.71
CA CYS A 25 0.78 5.06 4.83
C CYS A 25 1.62 4.53 5.99
N LEU A 26 2.10 5.46 6.80
CA LEU A 26 2.68 5.18 8.10
C LEU A 26 1.58 5.30 9.16
N VAL A 27 1.54 4.29 10.02
CA VAL A 27 0.57 4.11 11.10
C VAL A 27 1.32 4.13 12.42
N ASP A 28 0.90 5.01 13.32
CA ASP A 28 1.39 5.06 14.69
C ASP A 28 0.62 4.05 15.53
N VAL A 29 1.37 3.14 16.15
CA VAL A 29 0.83 2.15 17.09
C VAL A 29 1.31 2.54 18.47
N HIS A 30 0.38 2.81 19.38
CA HIS A 30 0.77 3.19 20.73
C HIS A 30 1.43 2.01 21.44
N ARG A 31 2.62 2.25 22.01
CA ARG A 31 3.37 1.23 22.76
C ARG A 31 2.57 0.58 23.88
N GLN A 32 1.67 1.33 24.52
CA GLN A 32 0.80 0.84 25.60
C GLN A 32 -0.27 -0.16 25.10
N ASP A 33 -0.65 -0.10 23.83
CA ASP A 33 -1.63 -0.99 23.21
C ASP A 33 -0.95 -2.26 22.69
N THR A 34 0.38 -2.32 22.70
CA THR A 34 1.17 -3.48 22.28
C THR A 34 1.22 -4.55 23.37
N ALA A 35 1.00 -5.80 22.98
CA ALA A 35 1.01 -6.92 23.92
C ALA A 35 2.40 -7.08 24.58
N PRO A 36 2.47 -7.50 25.86
CA PRO A 36 3.74 -7.69 26.55
C PRO A 36 4.66 -8.67 25.81
N GLY A 37 5.93 -8.29 25.64
CA GLY A 37 6.93 -9.10 24.95
C GLY A 37 6.86 -9.05 23.43
N VAL A 38 5.98 -8.21 22.86
CA VAL A 38 5.97 -7.93 21.42
C VAL A 38 6.85 -6.72 21.15
N ASP A 39 7.89 -6.92 20.35
CA ASP A 39 8.65 -5.85 19.72
C ASP A 39 8.25 -5.74 18.24
N TRP A 40 7.67 -4.60 17.87
CA TRP A 40 7.24 -4.36 16.49
C TRP A 40 8.44 -4.20 15.55
N ASP A 41 9.55 -3.62 16.03
CA ASP A 41 10.72 -3.34 15.19
C ASP A 41 11.46 -4.64 14.79
N GLU A 42 11.25 -5.73 15.52
CA GLU A 42 11.79 -7.06 15.20
C GLU A 42 10.88 -7.87 14.26
N MET A 43 9.69 -7.37 13.92
CA MET A 43 8.78 -8.10 13.04
C MET A 43 9.18 -8.00 11.56
N GLY A 44 8.91 -9.08 10.83
CA GLY A 44 8.99 -9.08 9.38
C GLY A 44 7.75 -8.47 8.72
N MET A 45 7.74 -8.50 7.39
CA MET A 45 6.55 -8.13 6.62
C MET A 45 5.44 -9.17 6.79
N ILE A 46 4.24 -8.67 7.07
CA ILE A 46 3.01 -9.46 7.13
C ILE A 46 2.17 -9.13 5.90
N VAL A 47 1.68 -10.17 5.22
CA VAL A 47 0.76 -10.06 4.10
C VAL A 47 -0.49 -10.83 4.46
N GLU A 48 -1.63 -10.16 4.45
CA GLU A 48 -2.92 -10.73 4.79
C GLU A 48 -3.69 -11.17 3.54
N PRO A 49 -4.58 -12.17 3.66
CA PRO A 49 -5.50 -12.53 2.58
C PRO A 49 -6.47 -11.42 2.16
N SER A 50 -6.55 -10.34 2.95
CA SER A 50 -7.32 -9.13 2.65
C SER A 50 -6.60 -8.16 1.71
N ASP A 51 -5.44 -8.56 1.16
CA ASP A 51 -4.49 -7.75 0.38
C ASP A 51 -3.86 -6.57 1.15
N LEU A 52 -4.08 -6.50 2.46
CA LEU A 52 -3.31 -5.64 3.34
C LEU A 52 -1.92 -6.24 3.54
N TYR A 53 -0.89 -5.41 3.43
CA TYR A 53 0.43 -5.75 3.92
C TYR A 53 0.95 -4.66 4.85
N TYR A 54 1.77 -5.05 5.81
CA TYR A 54 2.39 -4.11 6.73
C TYR A 54 3.69 -4.64 7.33
N HIS A 55 4.57 -3.73 7.73
CA HIS A 55 5.84 -4.02 8.40
C HIS A 55 6.31 -2.83 9.23
N PRO A 56 7.19 -3.03 10.23
CA PRO A 56 7.85 -1.92 10.91
C PRO A 56 8.67 -1.08 9.94
N GLU A 57 8.57 0.24 10.08
CA GLU A 57 9.28 1.22 9.29
C GLU A 57 9.54 2.47 10.14
N ALA A 58 10.81 2.75 10.44
CA ALA A 58 11.26 3.96 11.12
C ALA A 58 10.50 4.30 12.44
N GLY A 59 10.19 3.29 13.26
CA GLY A 59 9.47 3.46 14.53
C GLY A 59 7.94 3.59 14.39
N HIS A 60 7.41 3.39 13.18
CA HIS A 60 5.99 3.26 12.88
C HIS A 60 5.72 1.92 12.17
N ILE A 61 4.48 1.68 11.78
CA ILE A 61 4.12 0.59 10.87
C ILE A 61 3.83 1.18 9.50
N LEU A 62 4.56 0.76 8.46
CA LEU A 62 4.17 1.00 7.08
C LEU A 62 3.08 0.01 6.71
N ALA A 63 1.97 0.50 6.18
CA ALA A 63 0.86 -0.33 5.72
C ALA A 63 0.42 0.08 4.32
N GLY A 64 0.08 -0.91 3.51
CA GLY A 64 -0.40 -0.74 2.16
C GLY A 64 -1.53 -1.68 1.81
N TYR A 65 -2.42 -1.18 0.96
CA TYR A 65 -3.54 -1.90 0.40
C TYR A 65 -3.69 -1.48 -1.06
N SER A 66 -3.83 -2.47 -1.95
CA SER A 66 -4.11 -2.22 -3.37
C SER A 66 -5.62 -2.15 -3.57
N ILE A 67 -6.13 -0.95 -3.87
CA ILE A 67 -7.55 -0.75 -4.19
C ILE A 67 -7.85 -1.44 -5.53
N PRO A 68 -8.71 -2.47 -5.58
CA PRO A 68 -8.97 -3.23 -6.81
C PRO A 68 -9.59 -2.37 -7.91
N GLU A 69 -10.42 -1.39 -7.54
CA GLU A 69 -11.13 -0.50 -8.45
C GLU A 69 -10.34 0.77 -8.83
N GLU A 70 -9.07 0.90 -8.42
CA GLU A 70 -8.22 2.04 -8.78
C GLU A 70 -8.11 2.15 -10.31
N ALA A 71 -8.51 3.30 -10.85
CA ALA A 71 -8.50 3.52 -12.29
C ALA A 71 -7.06 3.64 -12.82
N PRO A 72 -6.79 3.14 -14.04
CA PRO A 72 -5.55 3.43 -14.73
C PRO A 72 -5.32 4.93 -14.94
N GLY A 73 -4.12 5.40 -14.67
CA GLY A 73 -3.77 6.82 -14.80
C GLY A 73 -2.41 7.17 -14.23
N PHE A 74 -1.94 8.38 -14.57
CA PHE A 74 -0.74 8.98 -14.00
C PHE A 74 -1.11 9.84 -12.78
N ASP A 75 -1.75 9.22 -11.81
CA ASP A 75 -2.17 9.87 -10.57
C ASP A 75 -1.13 9.67 -9.46
N PHE A 76 -0.73 10.78 -8.84
CA PHE A 76 0.22 10.85 -7.73
C PHE A 76 -0.38 11.55 -6.49
N GLU A 77 -1.68 11.81 -6.51
CA GLU A 77 -2.38 12.31 -5.33
C GLU A 77 -2.45 11.20 -4.30
N TYR A 78 -2.32 11.57 -3.04
CA TYR A 78 -2.49 10.66 -1.91
C TYR A 78 -3.77 11.06 -1.20
N ASP A 79 -4.67 10.11 -1.00
CA ASP A 79 -6.00 10.39 -0.43
C ASP A 79 -5.94 10.61 1.08
N GLY A 80 -4.74 10.67 1.68
CA GLY A 80 -4.58 11.17 3.03
C GLY A 80 -5.17 10.24 4.08
N ARG A 81 -5.95 10.83 4.97
CA ARG A 81 -6.54 10.15 6.12
C ARG A 81 -7.70 9.25 5.68
N GLU A 82 -8.40 9.64 4.63
CA GLU A 82 -9.52 8.91 4.04
C GLU A 82 -9.06 7.53 3.55
N TYR A 83 -7.90 7.46 2.86
CA TYR A 83 -7.28 6.18 2.50
C TYR A 83 -7.04 5.28 3.71
N PHE A 84 -6.52 5.86 4.79
CA PHE A 84 -6.24 5.11 6.01
C PHE A 84 -7.52 4.60 6.68
N GLU A 85 -8.53 5.46 6.87
CA GLU A 85 -9.77 5.11 7.56
C GLU A 85 -10.63 4.11 6.78
N GLU A 86 -10.63 4.19 5.45
CA GLU A 86 -11.46 3.32 4.59
C GLU A 86 -10.78 1.97 4.32
N TYR A 87 -9.48 1.98 4.01
CA TYR A 87 -8.81 0.79 3.48
C TYR A 87 -7.87 0.12 4.49
N VAL A 88 -7.13 0.89 5.29
CA VAL A 88 -6.04 0.35 6.11
C VAL A 88 -6.51 -0.01 7.52
N TRP A 89 -7.09 0.96 8.25
CA TRP A 89 -7.43 0.82 9.65
C TRP A 89 -8.42 -0.31 9.96
N PRO A 90 -9.53 -0.49 9.21
CA PRO A 90 -10.48 -1.57 9.50
C PRO A 90 -9.86 -2.96 9.40
N ARG A 91 -8.91 -3.15 8.47
CA ARG A 91 -8.20 -4.42 8.26
C ARG A 91 -7.19 -4.67 9.39
N LEU A 92 -6.40 -3.65 9.74
CA LEU A 92 -5.49 -3.73 10.89
C LEU A 92 -6.23 -4.01 12.20
N ALA A 93 -7.31 -3.27 12.48
CA ALA A 93 -8.10 -3.44 13.70
C ALA A 93 -8.77 -4.82 13.79
N HIS A 94 -9.23 -5.37 12.65
CA HIS A 94 -9.73 -6.75 12.60
C HIS A 94 -8.64 -7.79 12.91
N ARG A 95 -7.37 -7.50 12.59
CA ARG A 95 -6.26 -8.44 12.77
C ARG A 95 -5.82 -8.57 14.23
N ALA A 96 -5.70 -7.46 14.96
CA ALA A 96 -5.25 -7.46 16.34
C ALA A 96 -5.73 -6.23 17.11
N SER A 97 -6.05 -6.43 18.39
CA SER A 97 -6.52 -5.35 19.28
C SER A 97 -5.52 -4.20 19.43
N THR A 98 -4.22 -4.46 19.23
CA THR A 98 -3.17 -3.44 19.23
C THR A 98 -3.43 -2.31 18.22
N PHE A 99 -4.17 -2.59 17.14
CA PHE A 99 -4.47 -1.61 16.10
C PHE A 99 -5.81 -0.89 16.29
N GLU A 100 -6.60 -1.20 17.33
CA GLU A 100 -7.92 -0.57 17.54
C GLU A 100 -7.84 0.95 17.65
N ARG A 101 -6.72 1.47 18.17
CA ARG A 101 -6.49 2.89 18.43
C ARG A 101 -5.29 3.46 17.69
N CYS A 102 -4.82 2.77 16.65
CA CYS A 102 -3.69 3.26 15.87
C CYS A 102 -4.05 4.53 15.08
N GLY A 103 -3.05 5.34 14.76
CA GLY A 103 -3.24 6.65 14.14
C GLY A 103 -2.57 6.75 12.78
N HIS A 104 -3.18 7.48 11.85
CA HIS A 104 -2.53 7.90 10.62
C HIS A 104 -1.44 8.93 10.91
N VAL A 105 -0.24 8.74 10.34
CA VAL A 105 0.88 9.69 10.47
C VAL A 105 1.02 10.51 9.19
N ARG A 106 1.27 9.82 8.08
CA ARG A 106 1.44 10.36 6.73
C ARG A 106 1.38 9.22 5.73
N GLY A 107 1.36 9.53 4.45
CA GLY A 107 1.48 8.53 3.41
C GLY A 107 1.89 9.16 2.09
N TRP A 108 1.95 8.32 1.08
CA TRP A 108 2.25 8.74 -0.28
C TRP A 108 1.64 7.76 -1.26
N SER A 109 1.57 8.19 -2.51
CA SER A 109 1.20 7.34 -3.63
C SER A 109 2.34 7.25 -4.65
N GLY A 110 2.29 6.21 -5.46
CA GLY A 110 3.24 5.98 -6.54
C GLY A 110 2.60 5.16 -7.65
N LEU A 111 3.20 5.20 -8.83
CA LEU A 111 2.70 4.49 -9.99
C LEU A 111 3.34 3.11 -10.14
N TYR A 112 2.48 2.11 -10.32
CA TYR A 112 2.85 0.75 -10.64
C TYR A 112 2.53 0.45 -12.10
N ALA A 113 3.31 -0.44 -12.69
CA ALA A 113 3.02 -1.03 -13.99
C ALA A 113 2.18 -2.30 -13.74
N VAL A 114 0.95 -2.32 -14.23
CA VAL A 114 0.05 -3.47 -14.09
C VAL A 114 -0.30 -4.00 -15.47
N THR A 115 -0.21 -5.31 -15.66
CA THR A 115 -0.65 -6.01 -16.87
C THR A 115 -1.96 -6.74 -16.59
N PRO A 116 -2.70 -7.17 -17.63
CA PRO A 116 -3.96 -7.90 -17.44
C PRO A 116 -3.84 -9.21 -16.62
N ASP A 117 -2.66 -9.81 -16.59
CA ASP A 117 -2.35 -11.03 -15.84
C ASP A 117 -1.50 -10.78 -14.58
N CYS A 118 -1.31 -9.51 -14.20
CA CYS A 118 -0.51 -9.07 -13.05
C CYS A 118 0.94 -9.60 -13.04
N SER A 119 1.49 -9.94 -14.19
CA SER A 119 2.84 -10.49 -14.36
C SER A 119 3.79 -9.51 -15.03
N GLY A 120 5.09 -9.65 -14.74
CA GLY A 120 6.12 -8.84 -15.38
C GLY A 120 6.26 -9.16 -16.87
N ILE A 121 6.43 -8.13 -17.70
CA ILE A 121 6.83 -8.28 -19.11
C ILE A 121 8.34 -8.14 -19.18
N ALA A 122 9.01 -9.19 -19.69
CA ALA A 122 10.46 -9.25 -19.87
C ALA A 122 10.91 -8.65 -21.21
#